data_AF-R0ALA5-F1
#
_entry.id   AF-R0ALA5-F1
#
_cell.length_a   1.000
_cell.length_b   1.000
_cell.length_c   1.000
_cell.angle_alpha   90.00
_cell.angle_beta   90.00
_cell.angle_gamma   90.00
#
_symmetry.space_group_name_H-M   'P 1'
#
loop_
_entity.id
_entity.type
_entity.pdbx_description
1 polymer ?
#
loop_
_entity_poly.entity_id
_entity_poly.type
_entity_poly.pdbx_seq_one_letter_code
_entity_poly.pdbx_strand_id
1 'polypeptide(L)' 'MCDGSSGYNKVPNAKRTACWAHIRRYLIDAIPKGKQLDYTQASVQGVMYVNRLFELEDKIRRKYAGNYEAIRQA' A
#
# COMPACT_ATOMS: atom_id res chain seq x y z
N MET A 1 10.27 4.50 6.10
CA MET A 1 9.21 4.66 5.10
C MET A 1 9.03 6.14 4.83
N CYS A 2 9.10 6.58 3.58
CA CYS A 2 8.91 7.98 3.20
C CYS A 2 7.51 8.19 2.59
N ASP A 3 6.99 9.40 2.77
CA ASP A 3 5.71 9.92 2.30
C ASP A 3 5.72 10.35 0.82
N GLY A 4 6.87 10.24 0.12
CA GLY A 4 6.95 10.55 -1.31
C GLY A 4 7.13 12.02 -1.65
N SER A 5 7.66 12.84 -0.71
CA SER A 5 8.05 14.22 -0.99
C SER A 5 9.00 14.35 -2.20
N SER A 6 8.78 15.38 -3.02
CA SER A 6 9.60 15.68 -4.20
C SER A 6 11.07 15.94 -3.87
N GLY A 7 11.38 16.32 -2.63
CA GLY A 7 12.75 16.48 -2.14
C GLY A 7 13.58 15.20 -2.25
N TYR A 8 12.95 14.03 -2.11
CA TYR A 8 13.64 12.73 -2.24
C TYR A 8 14.07 12.41 -3.68
N ASN A 9 13.51 13.11 -4.69
CA ASN A 9 13.91 12.94 -6.08
C ASN A 9 15.34 13.42 -6.36
N LYS A 10 15.86 14.31 -5.51
CA LYS A 10 17.19 14.91 -5.66
C LYS A 10 18.32 14.03 -5.14
N VAL A 11 18.01 12.92 -4.45
CA VAL A 11 19.02 12.01 -3.90
C VAL A 11 19.29 10.88 -4.90
N PRO A 12 20.48 10.86 -5.54
CA PRO A 12 20.86 9.78 -6.43
C PRO A 12 21.05 8.47 -5.64
N ASN A 13 20.74 7.34 -6.28
CA ASN A 13 20.92 5.98 -5.72
C ASN A 13 20.12 5.66 -4.44
N ALA A 14 19.13 6.47 -4.07
CA ALA A 14 18.28 6.19 -2.92
C ALA A 14 17.25 5.08 -3.23
N LYS A 15 17.24 4.02 -2.42
CA LYS A 15 16.16 3.02 -2.45
C LYS A 15 14.94 3.55 -1.71
N ARG A 16 13.93 3.99 -2.47
CA ARG A 16 12.72 4.60 -1.90
C ARG A 16 11.76 3.52 -1.45
N THR A 17 11.53 3.45 -0.15
CA THR A 17 10.49 2.59 0.44
C THR A 17 9.29 3.47 0.82
N ALA A 18 8.24 3.37 0.03
CA ALA A 18 6.97 4.03 0.31
C ALA A 18 6.11 3.17 1.25
N CYS A 19 5.29 3.82 2.06
CA CYS A 19 4.31 3.12 2.89
C CYS A 19 3.07 2.78 2.06
N TRP A 20 2.64 1.52 2.08
CA TRP A 20 1.41 1.10 1.40
C TRP A 20 0.17 1.84 1.90
N ALA A 21 0.12 2.25 3.18
CA ALA A 21 -0.97 3.07 3.70
C ALA A 21 -1.02 4.47 3.05
N HIS A 22 0.14 5.10 2.85
CA HIS A 22 0.23 6.40 2.17
C HIS A 22 -0.11 6.27 0.68
N ILE A 23 0.40 5.24 0.01
CA ILE A 23 0.06 4.94 -1.39
C ILE A 23 -1.46 4.78 -1.55
N ARG A 24 -2.09 4.00 -0.67
CA ARG A 24 -3.55 3.80 -0.68
C ARG A 24 -4.31 5.11 -0.54
N ARG A 25 -3.88 6.01 0.35
CA ARG A 25 -4.51 7.32 0.51
C ARG A 25 -4.42 8.14 -0.78
N TYR A 26 -3.23 8.24 -1.39
CA TYR A 26 -3.08 8.96 -2.65
C TYR A 26 -3.92 8.37 -3.78
N LEU A 27 -4.04 7.04 -3.85
CA LEU A 27 -4.88 6.39 -4.84
C LEU A 27 -6.37 6.70 -4.61
N ILE A 28 -6.84 6.74 -3.35
CA ILE A 28 -8.22 7.15 -3.02
C ILE A 28 -8.47 8.60 -3.42
N ASP A 29 -7.55 9.51 -3.11
CA ASP A 29 -7.67 10.93 -3.44
C ASP A 29 -7.68 11.16 -4.96
N ALA A 30 -7.04 10.27 -5.73
CA ALA A 30 -7.02 10.30 -7.19
C ALA A 30 -8.30 9.74 -7.85
N ILE A 31 -9.23 9.13 -7.10
CA ILE A 31 -10.49 8.62 -7.66
C ILE A 31 -11.51 9.78 -7.75
N PRO A 32 -12.06 10.08 -8.94
CA PRO A 32 -13.12 11.07 -9.06
C PRO A 32 -14.37 10.68 -8.26
N LYS A 33 -15.08 11.67 -7.72
CA LYS A 33 -16.34 11.42 -7.00
C LYS A 33 -17.34 10.68 -7.89
N GLY A 34 -17.91 9.59 -7.38
CA GLY A 34 -18.86 8.75 -8.10
C GLY A 34 -18.22 7.70 -9.02
N LYS A 35 -16.88 7.62 -9.06
CA LYS A 35 -16.13 6.66 -9.87
C LYS A 35 -15.44 5.55 -9.05
N GLN A 36 -15.87 5.34 -7.80
CA GLN A 36 -15.23 4.37 -6.90
C GLN A 36 -15.32 2.91 -7.40
N LEU A 37 -16.26 2.60 -8.28
CA LEU A 37 -16.46 1.27 -8.87
C LEU A 37 -16.04 1.21 -10.34
N ASP A 38 -15.38 2.25 -10.86
CA ASP A 38 -14.87 2.28 -12.22
C ASP A 38 -13.54 1.52 -12.30
N TYR A 39 -13.64 0.19 -12.43
CA TYR A 39 -12.48 -0.70 -12.45
C TYR A 39 -11.56 -0.52 -13.67
N THR A 40 -11.93 0.33 -14.63
CA THR A 40 -11.03 0.71 -15.75
C THR A 40 -9.99 1.73 -15.31
N GLN A 41 -10.19 2.41 -14.18
CA GLN A 41 -9.27 3.42 -13.66
C GLN A 41 -8.12 2.79 -12.85
N ALA A 42 -6.89 3.19 -13.17
CA ALA A 42 -5.69 2.72 -12.48
C ALA A 42 -5.70 3.01 -10.97
N SER A 43 -6.29 4.13 -10.54
CA SER A 43 -6.42 4.48 -9.11
C SER A 43 -7.31 3.48 -8.36
N VAL A 44 -8.44 3.09 -8.95
CA VAL A 44 -9.35 2.06 -8.40
C VAL A 44 -8.67 0.70 -8.32
N GLN A 45 -8.01 0.28 -9.40
CA GLN A 45 -7.25 -0.98 -9.43
C GLN A 45 -6.13 -0.98 -8.37
N GLY A 46 -5.43 0.14 -8.22
CA GLY A 46 -4.40 0.31 -7.20
C GLY A 46 -4.95 0.17 -5.77
N VAL A 47 -6.09 0.80 -5.46
CA VAL A 47 -6.72 0.66 -4.14
C VAL A 47 -7.08 -0.80 -3.87
N MET A 48 -7.64 -1.51 -4.84
CA MET A 48 -7.97 -2.93 -4.71
C MET A 48 -6.73 -3.78 -4.42
N TYR A 49 -5.63 -3.53 -5.15
CA TYR A 49 -4.39 -4.25 -4.93
C TYR A 49 -3.83 -4.01 -3.52
N VAL A 50 -3.80 -2.76 -3.04
CA VAL A 50 -3.30 -2.47 -1.70
C VAL A 50 -4.21 -3.06 -0.62
N ASN A 51 -5.54 -3.04 -0.81
CA ASN A 51 -6.46 -3.74 0.09
C ASN A 51 -6.13 -5.24 0.17
N ARG A 52 -5.82 -5.87 -0.96
CA ARG A 52 -5.43 -7.27 -1.00
C ARG A 52 -4.15 -7.54 -0.21
N LEU A 53 -3.16 -6.64 -0.26
CA LEU A 53 -1.96 -6.76 0.56
C LEU A 53 -2.29 -6.73 2.06
N PHE A 54 -3.16 -5.82 2.48
CA PHE A 54 -3.58 -5.73 3.90
C PHE A 54 -4.39 -6.95 4.34
N GLU A 55 -5.23 -7.52 3.48
CA GLU A 55 -5.92 -8.78 3.77
C GLU A 55 -4.94 -9.94 3.96
N LEU A 56 -3.89 -10.02 3.14
CA LEU A 56 -2.87 -11.06 3.26
C LEU A 56 -2.08 -10.88 4.55
N GLU A 57 -1.68 -9.65 4.88
CA GLU A 57 -1.01 -9.32 6.14
C GLU A 57 -1.87 -9.74 7.34
N ASP A 58 -3.16 -9.41 7.34
CA ASP A 58 -4.10 -9.80 8.40
C ASP A 58 -4.25 -11.32 8.51
N LYS A 59 -4.35 -12.04 7.39
CA LYS A 59 -4.38 -13.51 7.39
C LYS A 59 -3.12 -14.12 8.01
N ILE A 60 -1.94 -13.60 7.66
CA ILE A 60 -0.67 -14.06 8.23
C ILE A 60 -0.63 -13.80 9.74
N ARG A 61 -0.98 -12.56 10.16
CA ARG A 61 -1.01 -12.16 11.57
C ARG A 61 -1.96 -13.02 12.40
N ARG A 62 -3.13 -13.37 11.85
CA ARG A 62 -4.09 -14.26 12.51
C ARG A 62 -3.59 -15.70 12.59
N LYS A 63 -3.00 -16.22 11.51
CA LYS A 63 -2.50 -17.60 11.45
C LYS A 63 -1.39 -17.86 12.46
N TYR A 64 -0.51 -16.88 12.67
CA TYR A 64 0.65 -16.98 13.56
C TYR A 64 0.51 -16.08 14.80
N ALA A 65 -0.72 -15.90 15.28
CA ALA A 65 -1.01 -15.01 16.41
C ALA A 65 -0.14 -15.36 17.63
N GLY A 66 0.51 -14.34 18.21
CA GLY A 66 1.42 -14.51 19.35
C GLY A 66 2.82 -15.02 19.01
N ASN A 67 3.11 -15.39 17.75
CA ASN A 67 4.42 -15.84 17.30
C ASN A 67 5.00 -14.89 16.24
N TYR A 68 5.72 -13.87 16.69
CA TYR A 68 6.31 -12.85 15.83
C TYR A 68 7.35 -13.41 14.84
N GLU A 69 8.17 -14.36 15.27
CA GLU A 69 9.20 -14.96 14.40
C GLU A 69 8.56 -15.72 13.23
N ALA A 70 7.46 -16.43 13.47
CA ALA A 70 6.70 -17.09 12.41
C ALA A 70 6.02 -16.10 11.46
N ILE A 71 5.53 -14.95 11.97
CA ILE A 71 5.00 -13.86 11.12
C ILE A 71 6.11 -13.29 10.23
N ARG A 72 7.32 -13.11 10.76
CA ARG A 72 8.46 -12.53 10.03
C ARG A 72 8.96 -13.41 8.88
N GLN A 73 8.79 -14.73 8.98
CA GLN A 73 9.25 -15.71 7.99
C GLN A 73 8.22 -16.06 6.91
N ALA A 74 6.97 -15.60 7.05
CA ALA A 74 5.88 -15.83 6.10
C ALA A 74 5.91 -14.86 4.91
#